data_AF-K1V3E0-F1
#
_entry.id   AF-K1V3E0-F1
#
_cell.length_a   1.000
_cell.length_b   1.000
_cell.length_c   1.000
_cell.angle_alpha   90.00
_cell.angle_beta   90.00
_cell.angle_gamma   90.00
#
_symmetry.space_group_name_H-M   'P 1'
#
loop_
_entity.id
_entity.type
_entity.pdbx_description
1 polymer ?
#
loop_
_entity_poly.entity_id
_entity_poly.type
_entity_poly.pdbx_seq_one_letter_code
_entity_poly.pdbx_strand_id
1 'polypeptide(L)'
;MKRFAIFCCALLMASGTRAQITLDDCRRLAREHYPEIRQYDLIRRTADYTVSNARRAWLPQVSLSGQATWQTDVPGFPEQMTGLFAAQGLEIPGLRKDQYKVQLEVSQTL
;
A
#
# COMPACT_ATOMS: atom_id res chain seq x y z
N MET A 1 -36.13 25.33 56.94
CA MET A 1 -34.78 25.00 56.42
C MET A 1 -34.81 24.30 55.06
N LYS A 2 -35.63 23.26 54.84
CA LYS A 2 -35.72 22.54 53.54
C LYS A 2 -36.10 23.43 52.33
N ARG A 3 -37.04 24.38 52.50
CA ARG A 3 -37.48 25.30 51.44
C ARG A 3 -36.40 26.30 50.98
N PHE A 4 -35.55 26.73 51.92
CA PHE A 4 -34.43 27.64 51.62
C PHE A 4 -33.32 26.91 50.85
N ALA A 5 -33.06 25.64 51.20
CA ALA A 5 -32.13 24.79 50.46
C ALA A 5 -32.61 24.52 49.02
N ILE A 6 -33.91 24.28 48.83
CA ILE A 6 -34.51 24.10 47.50
C ILE A 6 -34.39 25.38 46.66
N PHE A 7 -34.65 26.54 47.26
CA PHE A 7 -34.53 27.82 46.57
C PHE A 7 -33.08 28.14 46.18
N CYS A 8 -32.12 27.84 47.06
CA CYS A 8 -30.70 28.03 46.78
C CYS A 8 -30.21 27.08 45.67
N CYS A 9 -30.69 25.82 45.67
CA CYS A 9 -30.38 24.85 44.63
C CYS A 9 -30.96 25.24 43.26
N ALA A 10 -32.19 25.78 43.25
CA ALA A 10 -32.81 26.30 42.03
C ALA A 10 -32.06 27.53 41.46
N LEU A 11 -31.56 28.41 42.33
CA LEU A 11 -30.78 29.58 41.94
C LEU A 11 -29.41 29.20 41.34
N LEU A 12 -28.78 28.14 41.89
CA LEU A 12 -27.54 27.57 41.36
C LEU A 12 -27.75 26.86 40.00
N MET A 13 -28.90 26.24 39.76
CA MET A 13 -29.21 25.66 38.44
C MET A 13 -29.51 26.73 37.38
N ALA A 14 -30.12 27.86 37.76
CA ALA A 14 -30.47 28.93 36.83
C ALA A 14 -29.26 29.73 36.30
N SER A 15 -28.10 29.62 36.94
CA SER A 15 -26.87 30.34 36.56
C SER A 15 -25.99 29.60 35.53
N GLY A 16 -26.43 28.43 35.07
CA GLY A 16 -25.60 27.49 34.29
C GLY A 16 -25.73 27.52 32.76
N THR A 17 -26.43 28.47 32.14
CA THR A 17 -26.66 28.43 30.68
C THR A 17 -26.10 29.65 29.94
N ARG A 18 -24.79 29.60 29.66
CA ARG A 18 -24.18 30.35 28.55
C ARG A 18 -23.87 29.41 27.40
N ALA A 19 -24.91 28.99 26.68
CA ALA A 19 -24.81 28.13 25.51
C ALA A 19 -24.89 28.92 24.19
N GLN A 20 -24.52 30.20 24.20
CA GLN A 20 -24.57 31.02 23.00
C GLN A 20 -23.22 30.93 22.29
N ILE A 21 -23.12 29.92 21.42
CA ILE A 21 -21.98 29.79 20.51
C ILE A 21 -21.90 31.05 19.64
N THR A 22 -20.72 31.67 19.59
CA THR A 22 -20.52 32.84 18.74
C THR A 22 -20.40 32.40 17.28
N LEU A 23 -20.68 33.30 16.34
CA LEU A 23 -20.53 33.01 14.91
C LEU A 23 -19.09 32.65 14.55
N ASP A 24 -18.11 33.19 15.26
CA ASP A 24 -16.70 32.85 15.09
C ASP A 24 -16.35 31.46 15.62
N ASP A 25 -16.97 31.03 16.73
CA ASP A 25 -16.86 29.66 17.21
C ASP A 25 -17.47 28.67 16.21
N CYS A 26 -18.63 28.97 15.62
CA CYS A 26 -19.21 28.17 14.55
C CYS A 26 -18.28 28.06 13.34
N ARG A 27 -17.65 29.17 12.92
CA ARG A 27 -16.69 29.19 11.80
C ARG A 27 -15.43 28.38 12.11
N ARG A 28 -14.91 28.46 13.33
CA ARG A 28 -13.74 27.70 13.77
C ARG A 28 -14.03 26.20 13.81
N LEU A 29 -15.14 25.81 14.44
CA LEU A 29 -15.59 24.41 14.48
C LEU A 29 -15.83 23.85 13.08
N ALA A 30 -16.45 24.63 12.19
CA ALA A 30 -16.58 24.28 10.79
C ALA A 30 -15.21 24.03 10.14
N ARG A 31 -14.22 24.92 10.29
CA ARG A 31 -12.89 24.67 9.71
C ARG A 31 -12.18 23.43 10.24
N GLU A 32 -12.32 23.14 11.53
CA GLU A 32 -11.63 22.02 12.18
C GLU A 32 -12.29 20.64 11.86
N HIS A 33 -13.61 20.62 11.70
CA HIS A 33 -14.39 19.37 11.62
C HIS A 33 -14.99 19.12 10.24
N TYR A 34 -14.99 20.10 9.34
CA TYR A 34 -15.61 19.94 8.04
C TYR A 34 -14.76 19.02 7.14
N PRO A 35 -15.33 17.89 6.69
CA PRO A 35 -14.58 16.84 6.02
C PRO A 35 -13.98 17.29 4.69
N GLU A 36 -14.61 18.23 3.98
CA GLU A 36 -14.12 18.71 2.68
C GLU A 36 -12.77 19.44 2.81
N ILE A 37 -12.50 20.12 3.93
CA ILE A 37 -11.20 20.77 4.17
C ILE A 37 -10.09 19.73 4.27
N ARG A 38 -10.34 18.59 4.92
CA ARG A 38 -9.39 17.47 4.97
C ARG A 38 -9.19 16.84 3.59
N GLN A 39 -10.22 16.82 2.75
CA GLN A 39 -10.11 16.32 1.37
C GLN A 39 -9.16 17.20 0.54
N TYR A 40 -9.22 18.52 0.67
CA TYR A 40 -8.29 19.42 -0.02
C TYR A 40 -6.83 19.18 0.39
N ASP A 41 -6.56 18.92 1.67
CA ASP A 41 -5.22 18.53 2.12
C ASP A 41 -4.75 17.20 1.51
N LEU A 42 -5.66 16.21 1.41
CA LEU A 42 -5.36 14.94 0.75
C LEU A 42 -5.09 15.13 -0.74
N ILE A 43 -5.88 15.94 -1.44
CA ILE A 43 -5.69 16.28 -2.86
C ILE A 43 -4.31 16.93 -3.05
N ARG A 44 -3.95 17.88 -2.20
CA ARG A 44 -2.65 18.56 -2.27
C ARG A 44 -1.50 17.59 -2.10
N ARG A 45 -1.54 16.74 -1.07
CA ARG A 45 -0.51 15.69 -0.85
C ARG A 45 -0.44 14.72 -2.02
N THR A 46 -1.59 14.34 -2.57
CA THR A 46 -1.66 13.43 -3.71
C THR A 46 -1.02 14.05 -4.94
N ALA A 47 -1.32 15.32 -5.23
CA ALA A 47 -0.68 16.05 -6.33
C ALA A 47 0.84 16.09 -6.18
N ASP A 48 1.34 16.40 -4.97
CA ASP A 48 2.78 16.39 -4.68
C ASP A 48 3.40 15.00 -4.88
N TYR A 49 2.74 13.93 -4.42
CA TYR A 49 3.19 12.55 -4.64
C TYR A 49 3.16 12.16 -6.12
N THR A 50 2.12 12.54 -6.87
CA THR A 50 2.02 12.27 -8.30
C THR A 50 3.16 12.92 -9.06
N VAL A 51 3.47 14.20 -8.77
CA VAL A 51 4.60 14.91 -9.39
C VAL A 51 5.93 14.27 -9.01
N SER A 52 6.12 13.92 -7.74
CA SER A 52 7.34 13.25 -7.29
C SER A 52 7.50 11.87 -7.95
N ASN A 53 6.43 11.10 -8.07
CA ASN A 53 6.48 9.76 -8.67
C ASN A 53 6.71 9.84 -10.19
N ALA A 54 6.09 10.82 -10.86
CA ALA A 54 6.35 11.10 -12.26
C ALA A 54 7.82 11.41 -12.51
N ARG A 55 8.47 12.23 -11.66
CA ARG A 55 9.92 12.49 -11.76
C ARG A 55 10.76 11.22 -11.54
N ARG A 56 10.37 10.37 -10.59
CA ARG A 56 11.07 9.10 -10.32
C ARG A 56 10.92 8.08 -11.45
N ALA A 57 9.84 8.14 -12.23
CA ALA A 57 9.64 7.27 -13.39
C ALA A 57 10.67 7.51 -14.51
N TRP A 58 11.29 8.69 -14.57
CA TRP A 58 12.38 9.02 -15.49
C TRP A 58 13.76 8.56 -15.01
N LEU A 59 13.87 8.10 -13.76
CA LEU A 59 15.11 7.51 -13.24
C LEU A 59 15.21 6.05 -13.69
N PRO A 60 16.43 5.52 -13.89
CA PRO A 60 16.62 4.10 -14.15
C PRO A 60 16.11 3.27 -12.98
N GLN A 61 15.22 2.33 -13.26
CA GLN A 61 14.67 1.39 -12.29
C GLN A 61 15.46 0.10 -12.35
N VAL A 62 15.95 -0.35 -11.19
CA VAL A 62 16.70 -1.60 -11.07
C VAL A 62 15.83 -2.60 -10.29
N SER A 63 15.60 -3.77 -10.87
CA SER A 63 14.89 -4.87 -10.21
C SER A 63 15.77 -6.11 -10.14
N LEU A 64 15.76 -6.78 -8.99
CA LEU A 64 16.40 -8.07 -8.78
C LEU A 64 15.30 -9.09 -8.48
N SER A 65 15.22 -10.14 -9.28
CA SER A 65 14.25 -11.22 -9.10
C SER A 65 14.94 -12.58 -9.13
N GLY A 66 14.35 -13.52 -8.41
CA GLY A 66 14.81 -14.90 -8.33
C GLY A 66 13.61 -15.84 -8.35
N GLN A 67 13.76 -16.99 -8.99
CA GLN A 67 12.74 -18.04 -9.10
C GLN A 67 13.40 -19.39 -8.88
N ALA A 68 12.73 -20.24 -8.09
CA ALA A 68 13.07 -21.65 -7.93
C ALA A 68 11.81 -22.47 -8.22
N THR A 69 11.91 -23.48 -9.07
CA THR A 69 10.81 -24.38 -9.41
C THR A 69 11.25 -25.82 -9.30
N TRP A 70 10.38 -26.64 -8.72
CA TRP A 70 10.52 -28.08 -8.66
C TRP A 70 9.38 -28.73 -9.43
N GLN A 71 9.69 -29.49 -10.47
CA GLN A 71 8.72 -30.17 -11.33
C GLN A 71 8.78 -31.69 -11.10
N THR A 72 7.63 -32.28 -10.79
CA THR A 72 7.51 -33.72 -10.53
C THR A 72 7.78 -34.55 -11.79
N ASP A 73 7.19 -34.12 -12.90
CA ASP A 73 7.36 -34.72 -14.23
C ASP A 73 7.96 -33.67 -15.16
N VAL A 74 8.97 -34.08 -15.93
CA VAL A 74 9.73 -33.19 -16.79
C VAL A 74 9.89 -33.88 -18.14
N PRO A 75 9.61 -33.19 -19.26
CA PRO A 75 9.78 -33.78 -20.58
C PRO A 75 11.24 -34.21 -20.79
N GLY A 76 11.43 -35.53 -20.84
CA GLY A 76 12.69 -36.18 -21.20
C GLY A 76 12.69 -36.58 -22.68
N PHE A 77 13.87 -36.92 -23.19
CA PHE A 77 13.98 -37.55 -24.51
C PHE A 77 13.41 -38.98 -24.47
N PRO A 78 12.79 -39.46 -25.57
CA PRO A 78 12.36 -40.85 -25.67
C PRO A 78 13.54 -41.81 -25.47
N GLU A 79 13.33 -42.93 -24.77
CA GLU A 79 14.38 -43.90 -24.43
C GLU A 79 15.15 -44.44 -25.66
N GLN A 80 14.47 -44.53 -26.81
CA GLN A 80 15.05 -45.00 -28.06
C GLN A 80 16.10 -44.02 -28.61
N MET A 81 15.92 -42.72 -28.38
CA MET A 81 16.88 -41.69 -28.78
C MET A 81 18.09 -41.67 -27.85
N THR A 82 17.87 -41.74 -26.53
CA THR A 82 18.97 -41.78 -25.55
C THR A 82 19.87 -43.01 -25.74
N GLY A 83 19.30 -44.18 -26.08
CA GLY A 83 20.09 -45.37 -26.41
C GLY A 83 20.98 -45.22 -27.65
N LEU A 84 20.48 -44.53 -28.69
CA LEU A 84 21.26 -44.25 -29.91
C LEU A 84 22.39 -43.25 -29.66
N PHE A 85 22.12 -42.19 -28.89
CA PHE A 85 23.15 -41.20 -28.53
C PHE A 85 24.22 -41.81 -27.61
N ALA A 86 23.82 -42.63 -26.64
CA ALA A 86 24.76 -43.35 -25.78
C ALA A 86 25.65 -44.33 -26.57
N ALA A 87 25.11 -45.02 -27.58
CA ALA A 87 25.89 -45.86 -28.49
C ALA A 87 26.90 -45.07 -29.33
N GLN A 88 26.66 -43.78 -29.55
CA GLN A 88 27.57 -42.84 -30.21
C GLN A 88 28.47 -42.07 -29.22
N GLY A 89 28.43 -42.40 -27.92
CA GLY A 89 29.21 -41.75 -26.87
C GLY A 89 28.74 -40.33 -26.51
N LEU A 90 27.53 -39.94 -26.91
CA LEU A 90 26.94 -38.64 -26.64
C LEU A 90 25.87 -38.77 -25.54
N GLU A 91 26.14 -38.21 -24.35
CA GLU A 91 25.15 -38.08 -23.30
C GLU A 91 24.45 -36.73 -23.41
N ILE A 92 23.18 -36.73 -23.82
CA ILE A 92 22.34 -35.52 -23.83
C ILE A 92 21.41 -35.58 -22.62
N PRO A 93 21.71 -34.83 -21.53
CA PRO A 93 20.84 -34.79 -20.37
C PRO A 93 19.53 -34.08 -20.72
N GLY A 94 18.40 -34.66 -20.27
CA GLY A 94 17.09 -34.03 -20.34
C GLY A 94 16.94 -32.83 -19.41
N LEU A 95 15.78 -32.20 -19.42
CA LEU A 95 15.49 -31.07 -18.54
C LEU A 95 15.48 -31.53 -17.07
N ARG A 96 16.09 -30.75 -16.17
CA ARG A 96 16.16 -31.06 -14.74
C ARG A 96 14.84 -30.75 -14.02
N LYS A 97 14.56 -31.51 -12.96
CA LYS A 97 13.39 -31.33 -12.08
C LYS A 97 13.46 -30.04 -11.28
N ASP A 98 14.66 -29.66 -10.88
CA ASP A 98 14.95 -28.39 -10.24
C ASP A 98 15.41 -27.35 -11.27
N GLN A 99 14.76 -26.20 -11.28
CA GLN A 99 15.16 -25.08 -12.12
C GLN A 99 15.25 -23.83 -11.26
N TYR A 100 16.28 -23.05 -11.48
CA TYR A 100 16.53 -21.80 -10.78
C TYR A 100 16.82 -20.71 -11.80
N LYS A 101 16.26 -19.53 -11.58
CA LYS A 101 16.47 -18.35 -12.40
C LYS A 101 16.76 -17.18 -11.49
N VAL A 102 17.78 -16.40 -11.81
CA VAL A 102 18.07 -15.10 -11.18
C VAL A 102 18.15 -14.08 -12.29
N GLN A 103 17.49 -12.94 -12.12
CA GLN A 103 17.39 -11.90 -13.13
C GLN A 103 17.60 -10.54 -12.48
N LEU A 104 18.56 -9.79 -13.02
CA LEU A 104 18.77 -8.38 -12.72
C LEU A 104 18.32 -7.59 -13.96
N GLU A 105 17.37 -6.69 -13.78
CA GLU A 105 16.81 -5.88 -14.86
C GLU A 105 17.01 -4.40 -14.56
N VAL A 106 17.45 -3.65 -15.56
CA VAL A 106 17.54 -2.19 -15.53
C VAL A 106 16.63 -1.65 -16.62
N SER A 107 15.57 -0.94 -16.23
CA SER A 107 14.60 -0.34 -17.15
C SER A 107 14.68 1.18 -17.06
N GLN A 108 14.83 1.85 -18.20
CA GLN A 108 14.86 3.31 -18.29
C GLN A 108 13.94 3.77 -19.42
N THR A 109 13.03 4.69 -19.08
CA THR A 109 12.23 5.41 -20.08
C THR A 109 13.12 6.46 -20.75
N LEU A 110 13.30 6.37 -22.08
CA LEU A 110 14.06 7.31 -22.91
C LEU A 110 13.15 8.39 -23.52
#